data_AF-A0A437JRT6-F1
#
_entry.id   AF-A0A437JRT6-F1
#
_cell.length_a   1.000
_cell.length_b   1.000
_cell.length_c   1.000
_cell.angle_alpha   90.00
_cell.angle_beta   90.00
_cell.angle_gamma   90.00
#
_symmetry.space_group_name_H-M   'P 1'
#
loop_
_entity.id
_entity.type
_entity.pdbx_description
1 polymer ?
#
loop_
_entity_poly.entity_id
_entity_poly.type
_entity_poly.pdbx_seq_one_letter_code
_entity_poly.pdbx_strand_id
1 'polypeptide(L)'
;MNAKTKTPQVEDVWEDRTVGAEEEHVEVAPDISAELDAALDLHPISIRLQRNLVENLKALAQLHGLGYQPLIRQILTRWVDGEVKQMIAHRANERADKDPLPTAMPRANKEKLKKAA
;
A
#
# COMPACT_ATOMS: atom_id res chain seq x y z
N MET A 1 61.15 24.31 -6.72
CA MET A 1 60.01 24.17 -5.78
C MET A 1 58.74 24.40 -6.59
N ASN A 2 58.10 23.32 -7.06
CA ASN A 2 56.92 23.41 -7.93
C ASN A 2 55.67 23.11 -7.10
N ALA A 3 55.03 24.14 -6.57
CA ALA A 3 53.72 24.01 -5.94
C ALA A 3 52.65 23.99 -7.04
N LYS A 4 52.14 22.79 -7.32
CA LYS A 4 50.98 22.58 -8.18
C LYS A 4 49.78 23.28 -7.54
N THR A 5 49.33 24.40 -8.11
CA THR A 5 48.05 25.03 -7.76
C THR A 5 46.93 24.15 -8.30
N LYS A 6 46.39 23.30 -7.43
CA LYS A 6 45.21 22.47 -7.70
C LYS A 6 44.00 23.42 -7.81
N THR A 7 43.48 23.62 -9.01
CA THR A 7 42.20 24.28 -9.23
C THR A 7 41.13 23.51 -8.43
N PRO A 8 40.30 24.17 -7.59
CA PRO A 8 39.24 23.49 -6.85
C PRO A 8 38.34 22.77 -7.84
N GLN A 9 37.99 21.51 -7.55
CA GLN A 9 37.04 20.78 -8.36
C GLN A 9 35.66 21.41 -8.16
N VAL A 10 34.90 21.59 -9.25
CA VAL A 10 33.63 22.36 -9.26
C VAL A 10 32.59 21.77 -8.30
N GLU A 11 32.64 20.46 -8.01
CA GLU A 11 31.78 19.78 -7.03
C GLU A 11 31.91 20.29 -5.58
N ASP A 12 33.10 20.67 -5.10
CA ASP A 12 33.31 21.06 -3.69
C ASP A 12 32.54 22.33 -3.33
N VAL A 13 32.35 23.23 -4.30
CA VAL A 13 31.82 24.59 -4.10
C VAL A 13 30.30 24.58 -3.81
N TRP A 14 29.59 23.56 -4.29
CA TRP A 14 28.15 23.37 -4.04
C TRP A 14 27.89 22.73 -2.67
N GLU A 15 28.69 21.74 -2.28
CA GLU A 15 28.57 21.04 -0.99
C GLU A 15 28.92 21.99 0.18
N ASP A 16 29.94 22.85 0.00
CA ASP A 16 30.32 23.88 0.97
C ASP A 16 29.38 25.10 0.97
N ARG A 17 28.30 25.08 0.19
CA ARG A 17 27.32 26.18 0.05
C ARG A 17 27.93 27.53 -0.31
N THR A 18 29.08 27.52 -0.97
CA THR A 18 29.78 28.76 -1.38
C THR A 18 29.02 29.45 -2.53
N VAL A 19 28.19 28.70 -3.26
CA VAL A 19 27.28 29.20 -4.29
C VAL A 19 25.85 28.72 -4.02
N GLY A 20 24.85 29.50 -4.42
CA GLY A 20 23.43 29.11 -4.35
C GLY A 20 22.75 29.21 -2.97
N ALA A 21 23.48 29.64 -1.93
CA ALA A 21 22.93 29.91 -0.59
C ALA A 21 22.68 31.40 -0.32
N GLU A 22 22.76 32.23 -1.35
CA GLU A 22 22.54 33.68 -1.27
C GLU A 22 21.06 33.99 -1.02
N GLU A 23 20.77 34.94 -0.15
CA GLU A 23 19.39 35.33 0.21
C GLU A 23 18.58 35.82 -1.00
N GLU A 24 19.24 36.36 -2.04
CA GLU A 24 18.62 36.79 -3.29
C GLU A 24 18.03 35.62 -4.11
N HIS A 25 18.43 34.39 -3.81
CA HIS A 25 17.97 33.18 -4.49
C HIS A 25 17.06 32.30 -3.62
N VAL A 26 16.66 32.78 -2.45
CA VAL A 26 15.76 32.07 -1.53
C VAL A 26 14.34 32.64 -1.64
N GLU A 27 13.37 31.77 -1.91
CA GLU A 27 11.95 32.10 -1.84
C GLU A 27 11.20 31.04 -1.01
N VAL A 28 10.15 31.47 -0.31
CA VAL A 28 9.26 30.54 0.39
C VAL A 28 8.46 29.76 -0.67
N ALA A 29 8.63 28.44 -0.66
CA ALA A 29 7.86 27.58 -1.56
C ALA A 29 6.35 27.74 -1.32
N PRO A 30 5.53 27.72 -2.38
CA PRO A 30 4.07 27.70 -2.22
C PRO A 30 3.63 26.42 -1.50
N ASP A 31 2.53 26.51 -0.75
CA ASP A 31 1.90 25.34 -0.15
C ASP A 31 1.22 24.48 -1.22
N ILE A 32 1.91 23.42 -1.64
CA ILE A 32 1.45 22.47 -2.65
C ILE A 32 0.78 21.22 -2.04
N SER A 33 0.48 21.22 -0.73
CA SER A 33 -0.05 20.04 -0.04
C SER A 33 -1.33 19.49 -0.66
N ALA A 34 -2.28 20.36 -1.02
CA ALA A 34 -3.54 19.97 -1.64
C ALA A 34 -3.36 19.39 -3.06
N GLU A 35 -2.42 19.95 -3.83
CA GLU A 35 -2.10 19.48 -5.19
C GLU A 35 -1.43 18.11 -5.14
N LEU A 36 -0.55 17.89 -4.15
CA LEU A 36 0.09 16.61 -3.91
C LEU A 36 -0.94 15.55 -3.49
N ASP A 37 -1.84 15.89 -2.56
CA ASP A 37 -2.91 14.99 -2.13
C ASP A 37 -3.80 14.61 -3.31
N ALA A 38 -4.18 15.57 -4.17
CA ALA A 38 -4.96 15.30 -5.37
C ALA A 38 -4.21 14.42 -6.39
N ALA A 39 -2.93 14.69 -6.62
CA ALA A 39 -2.10 13.90 -7.54
C ALA A 39 -1.92 12.45 -7.07
N LEU A 40 -1.94 12.22 -5.76
CA LEU A 40 -1.79 10.90 -5.13
C LEU A 40 -3.13 10.24 -4.76
N ASP A 41 -4.27 10.86 -5.12
CA ASP A 41 -5.63 10.42 -4.75
C ASP A 41 -5.78 10.19 -3.23
N LEU A 42 -5.20 11.08 -2.44
CA LEU A 42 -5.23 11.04 -0.99
C LEU A 42 -6.38 11.89 -0.45
N HIS A 43 -7.18 11.29 0.43
CA HIS A 43 -8.21 12.01 1.17
C HIS A 43 -7.81 12.16 2.64
N PRO A 44 -7.68 13.39 3.16
CA PRO A 44 -7.38 13.60 4.57
C PRO A 44 -8.59 13.22 5.43
N ILE A 45 -8.40 12.27 6.35
CA ILE A 45 -9.44 11.84 7.28
C ILE A 45 -9.19 12.41 8.67
N SER A 46 -10.25 12.91 9.31
CA SER A 46 -10.23 13.31 10.72
C SER A 46 -10.91 12.24 11.58
N ILE A 47 -10.11 11.49 12.34
CA ILE A 47 -10.61 10.45 13.25
C ILE A 47 -10.12 10.69 14.68
N ARG A 48 -10.96 10.38 15.67
CA ARG A 48 -10.58 10.44 17.09
C ARG A 48 -10.10 9.06 17.54
N LEU A 49 -8.88 8.98 18.09
CA LEU A 49 -8.28 7.75 18.62
C LEU A 49 -7.86 7.95 20.07
N GLN A 50 -7.80 6.86 20.83
CA GLN A 50 -7.28 6.89 22.20
C GLN A 50 -5.78 7.22 22.19
N ARG A 51 -5.31 8.03 23.15
CA ARG A 51 -3.90 8.46 23.24
C ARG A 51 -2.93 7.28 23.28
N ASN A 52 -3.21 6.30 24.16
CA ASN A 52 -2.40 5.10 24.32
C ASN A 52 -2.29 4.30 22.99
N LEU A 53 -3.39 4.21 22.23
CA LEU A 53 -3.37 3.55 20.92
C LEU A 53 -2.44 4.25 19.93
N VAL A 54 -2.48 5.60 19.88
CA VAL A 54 -1.60 6.38 19.00
C VAL A 54 -0.13 6.19 19.37
N GLU A 55 0.19 6.18 20.66
CA GLU A 55 1.55 5.95 21.17
C GLU A 55 2.05 4.55 20.80
N ASN A 56 1.24 3.52 21.02
CA ASN A 56 1.62 2.15 20.66
C ASN A 56 1.83 1.99 19.16
N LEU A 57 0.96 2.59 18.33
CA LEU A 57 1.12 2.55 16.88
C LEU A 57 2.39 3.27 16.41
N LYS A 58 2.77 4.38 17.05
CA LYS A 58 4.05 5.05 16.78
C LYS A 58 5.24 4.16 17.15
N ALA A 59 5.20 3.51 18.31
CA ALA A 59 6.26 2.60 18.75
C ALA A 59 6.40 1.40 17.80
N LEU A 60 5.27 0.81 17.36
CA LEU A 60 5.27 -0.25 16.37
C LEU A 60 5.83 0.24 15.03
N ALA A 61 5.43 1.42 14.57
CA ALA A 61 5.94 1.98 13.32
C ALA A 61 7.47 2.13 13.35
N GLN A 62 8.02 2.65 14.44
CA GLN A 62 9.47 2.75 14.65
C GLN A 62 10.16 1.39 14.59
N LEU A 63 9.59 0.37 15.23
CA LEU A 63 10.14 -1.00 15.20
C LEU A 63 10.20 -1.56 13.77
N HIS A 64 9.22 -1.22 12.93
CA HIS A 64 9.16 -1.62 11.53
C HIS A 64 9.89 -0.66 10.57
N GLY A 65 10.55 0.39 11.06
CA GLY A 65 11.22 1.39 10.23
C GLY A 65 10.26 2.24 9.38
N LEU A 66 9.00 2.36 9.80
CA LEU A 66 7.94 3.08 9.11
C LEU A 66 7.48 4.29 9.93
N GLY A 67 6.87 5.26 9.25
CA GLY A 67 6.09 6.31 9.92
C GLY A 67 4.74 5.78 10.41
N TYR A 68 4.17 6.46 11.40
CA TYR A 68 2.83 6.16 11.93
C TYR A 68 1.73 6.21 10.86
N GLN A 69 1.74 7.25 10.02
CA GLN A 69 0.76 7.43 8.93
C GLN A 69 0.88 6.30 7.88
N PRO A 70 2.07 5.97 7.35
CA PRO A 70 2.26 4.78 6.49
C PRO A 70 1.75 3.48 7.12
N LEU A 71 2.04 3.24 8.40
CA LEU A 71 1.60 2.04 9.10
C LEU A 71 0.07 1.96 9.17
N ILE A 72 -0.61 3.04 9.57
CA ILE A 72 -2.08 3.05 9.62
C ILE A 72 -2.69 2.80 8.26
N ARG A 73 -2.16 3.43 7.21
CA ARG A 73 -2.64 3.22 5.85
C ARG A 73 -2.57 1.73 5.49
N GLN A 74 -1.43 1.08 5.74
CA GLN A 74 -1.27 -0.35 5.47
C GLN A 74 -2.24 -1.22 6.27
N ILE A 75 -2.46 -0.92 7.56
CA ILE A 75 -3.40 -1.67 8.40
C ILE A 75 -4.82 -1.59 7.85
N LEU A 76 -5.28 -0.37 7.52
CA LEU A 76 -6.62 -0.15 6.98
C LEU A 76 -6.80 -0.83 5.62
N THR A 77 -5.83 -0.68 4.70
CA THR A 77 -5.85 -1.34 3.38
C THR A 77 -5.91 -2.86 3.53
N ARG A 78 -5.03 -3.44 4.35
CA ARG A 78 -5.00 -4.90 4.58
C ARG A 78 -6.31 -5.42 5.14
N TRP A 79 -6.91 -4.68 6.06
CA TRP A 79 -8.19 -5.06 6.64
C TRP A 79 -9.32 -5.05 5.59
N VAL A 80 -9.45 -3.97 4.81
CA VAL A 80 -10.45 -3.88 3.73
C VAL A 80 -10.28 -4.99 2.69
N ASP A 81 -9.04 -5.22 2.24
CA ASP A 81 -8.75 -6.28 1.26
C ASP A 81 -9.14 -7.67 1.77
N GLY A 82 -8.92 -7.94 3.06
CA GLY A 82 -9.33 -9.17 3.71
C GLY A 82 -10.85 -9.31 3.74
N GLU A 83 -11.55 -8.27 4.20
CA GLU A 83 -13.00 -8.27 4.36
C GLU A 83 -13.74 -8.42 3.03
N VAL A 84 -13.27 -7.71 1.98
CA VAL A 84 -13.83 -7.81 0.64
C VAL A 84 -13.68 -9.24 0.08
N LYS A 85 -12.51 -9.85 0.25
CA LYS A 85 -12.27 -11.24 -0.19
C LYS A 85 -13.19 -12.22 0.54
N GLN A 86 -13.35 -12.07 1.86
CA GLN A 86 -14.25 -12.92 2.65
C GLN A 86 -15.71 -12.77 2.19
N MET A 87 -16.17 -11.53 1.97
CA MET A 87 -17.52 -11.26 1.49
C MET A 87 -17.79 -11.89 0.11
N ILE A 88 -16.83 -11.81 -0.82
CA ILE A 88 -16.95 -12.41 -2.15
C ILE A 88 -17.01 -13.95 -2.03
N ALA A 89 -16.13 -14.55 -1.23
CA ALA A 89 -16.10 -15.99 -1.02
C ALA A 89 -17.42 -16.51 -0.42
N HIS A 90 -17.96 -15.81 0.57
CA HIS A 90 -19.25 -16.15 1.18
C HIS A 90 -20.39 -16.11 0.14
N ARG A 91 -20.48 -15.03 -0.64
CA ARG A 91 -21.52 -14.90 -1.69
C ARG A 91 -21.39 -15.95 -2.80
N ALA A 92 -20.17 -16.35 -3.16
CA ALA A 92 -19.94 -17.42 -4.12
C ALA A 92 -20.43 -18.77 -3.57
N ASN A 93 -20.18 -19.05 -2.30
CA ASN A 93 -20.62 -20.27 -1.64
C ASN A 93 -22.15 -20.31 -1.47
N GLU A 94 -22.78 -19.19 -1.11
CA GLU A 94 -24.25 -19.08 -1.02
C GLU A 94 -24.95 -19.26 -2.37
N ARG A 95 -24.32 -18.85 -3.48
CA ARG A 95 -24.82 -19.12 -4.83
C ARG A 95 -24.66 -20.58 -5.21
N ALA A 96 -23.56 -21.23 -4.83
CA ALA A 96 -23.35 -22.64 -5.05
C ALA A 96 -24.33 -23.53 -4.25
N ASP A 97 -24.67 -23.13 -3.02
CA ASP A 97 -25.69 -23.84 -2.21
C ASP A 97 -27.12 -23.68 -2.76
N LYS A 98 -27.41 -22.58 -3.47
CA LYS A 98 -28.72 -22.35 -4.08
C LYS A 98 -28.88 -22.93 -5.48
N ASP A 99 -27.81 -23.45 -6.07
CA ASP A 99 -27.82 -24.15 -7.35
C ASP A 99 -27.10 -25.49 -7.18
N PRO A 100 -27.71 -26.49 -6.51
CA PRO A 100 -27.10 -27.79 -6.40
C PRO A 100 -26.98 -28.36 -7.82
N LEU A 101 -25.74 -28.47 -8.31
CA LEU A 101 -25.44 -29.23 -9.52
C LEU A 101 -26.24 -30.54 -9.49
N PRO A 102 -26.93 -30.93 -10.57
CA PRO A 102 -27.76 -32.11 -10.56
C PRO A 102 -26.91 -33.31 -10.14
N THR A 103 -27.22 -33.83 -8.94
CA THR A 103 -26.58 -34.98 -8.33
C THR A 103 -26.56 -36.13 -9.34
N ALA A 104 -25.36 -36.53 -9.73
CA ALA A 104 -24.99 -37.77 -10.41
C ALA A 104 -25.99 -38.33 -11.44
N MET A 105 -25.59 -38.31 -12.72
CA MET A 105 -26.28 -39.08 -13.76
C MET A 105 -26.55 -40.53 -13.30
N PRO A 106 -27.76 -41.08 -13.54
CA PRO A 106 -28.07 -42.44 -13.12
C PRO A 106 -27.11 -43.40 -13.80
N ARG A 107 -26.33 -44.14 -12.99
CA ARG A 107 -25.44 -45.19 -13.50
C ARG A 107 -26.30 -46.20 -14.25
N ALA A 108 -26.12 -46.26 -15.57
CA ALA A 108 -26.80 -47.22 -16.43
C ALA A 108 -26.63 -48.64 -15.86
N ASN A 109 -27.77 -49.31 -15.63
CA ASN A 109 -27.82 -50.64 -15.07
C ASN A 109 -27.11 -51.63 -16.02
N LYS A 110 -26.00 -52.21 -15.57
CA LYS A 110 -25.18 -53.17 -16.33
C LYS A 110 -25.87 -54.53 -16.54
N GLU A 111 -27.07 -54.76 -16.02
CA GLU A 111 -27.79 -56.04 -16.18
C GLU A 111 -28.50 -56.25 -17.53
N LYS A 112 -28.63 -55.24 -18.39
CA LYS A 112 -29.33 -55.42 -19.68
C LYS A 112 -28.46 -55.87 -20.87
N LEU A 113 -27.14 -56.01 -20.72
CA LEU A 113 -26.25 -56.44 -21.82
C LEU A 113 -25.86 -57.93 -21.81
N LYS A 114 -26.31 -58.74 -20.84
CA LYS A 114 -25.97 -60.18 -20.77
C LYS A 114 -27.09 -61.16 -21.14
N LYS A 115 -28.23 -60.69 -21.65
CA LYS A 115 -29.35 -61.57 -22.09
C LYS A 115 -29.62 -61.56 -23.60
N ALA A 116 -28.68 -61.08 -24.41
CA ALA A 116 -28.81 -61.07 -25.87
C ALA A 116 -27.54 -61.56 -26.59
N ALA A 117 -26.83 -62.53 -25.98
CA ALA A 117 -25.76 -63.28 -26.62
C ALA A 117 -26.08 -64.78 -26.52
#